data_AF-A0A2W7C1J4-F1
#
_entry.id   AF-A0A2W7C1J4-F1
#
_cell.length_a   1.000
_cell.length_b   1.000
_cell.length_c   1.000
_cell.angle_alpha   90.00
_cell.angle_beta   90.00
_cell.angle_gamma   90.00
#
_symmetry.space_group_name_H-M   'P 1'
#
loop_
_entity.id
_entity.type
_entity.pdbx_description
1 polymer ?
#
loop_
_entity_poly.entity_id
_entity_poly.type
_entity_poly.pdbx_seq_one_letter_code
_entity_poly.pdbx_strand_id
1 'polypeptide(L)'
;MRGIGLVALALLLTLSAASAERRVALVLGNSQYQHAPALPNPVRDAQAMAERLKDLDFEVVSGFDLTKLQTQTTIAQFAKQVRGADIALFFYAGHGLQVSGSNYLLPVDAALEDETSLDFEAVPVDFVLRQMSRETSIRLIFLDACRDNPLAEVLARTAGVTGAKSGLAEIPIENGGAGTLVAFATSPNQVAYDGSGEHSPFASALLAHMGETNVSITEAMNRVTADVFKATAGKQRPWINVSLTTEVVLHKIDLNAPLIVGEATAPQPEGGSDVRNATANPPGSADDAQLALNVLRQKIPKLASDDPIFFDHPIDFGDPEIDGKSIAELIKSKPRFSPVEGLDKSVWEGKHCDGCHQWNEARLCEQAKNFAANDVSVLRLQHPLGTRFKVALAKWAQGGCK
;
A
#
# COMPACT_ATOMS: atom_id res chain seq x y z
N MET A 1 -53.34 12.91 -37.19
CA MET A 1 -53.21 13.91 -36.11
C MET A 1 -53.48 13.22 -34.77
N ARG A 2 -52.54 13.36 -33.83
CA ARG A 2 -52.67 13.24 -32.36
C ARG A 2 -53.01 11.84 -31.81
N GLY A 3 -52.30 11.25 -30.85
CA GLY A 3 -51.12 11.65 -30.10
C GLY A 3 -50.74 10.49 -29.17
N ILE A 4 -49.46 10.15 -29.11
CA ILE A 4 -48.93 9.20 -28.12
C ILE A 4 -48.11 10.06 -27.16
N GLY A 5 -48.64 10.20 -25.94
CA GLY A 5 -48.06 10.98 -24.87
C GLY A 5 -46.81 10.31 -24.29
N LEU A 6 -45.75 11.10 -24.19
CA LEU A 6 -44.79 11.19 -23.09
C LEU A 6 -44.70 9.96 -22.16
N VAL A 7 -43.73 9.09 -22.47
CA VAL A 7 -42.96 8.39 -21.44
C VAL A 7 -41.53 8.89 -21.58
N ALA A 8 -41.29 10.10 -21.05
CA ALA A 8 -39.95 10.57 -20.75
C ALA A 8 -39.50 9.86 -19.46
N LEU A 9 -39.10 8.58 -19.59
CA LEU A 9 -38.39 7.89 -18.53
C LEU A 9 -36.98 8.47 -18.52
N ALA A 10 -36.80 9.49 -17.67
CA ALA A 10 -35.50 10.01 -17.32
C ALA A 10 -34.67 8.86 -16.74
N LEU A 11 -33.84 8.25 -17.59
CA LEU A 11 -32.77 7.35 -17.21
C LEU A 11 -31.72 8.23 -16.51
N LEU A 12 -31.98 8.56 -15.25
CA LEU A 12 -30.97 9.02 -14.30
C LEU A 12 -29.97 7.86 -14.16
N LEU A 13 -29.01 7.82 -15.08
CA LEU A 13 -27.73 7.18 -14.89
C LEU A 13 -27.12 7.83 -13.65
N THR A 14 -27.41 7.23 -12.51
CA THR A 14 -26.60 7.40 -11.31
C THR A 14 -25.23 6.82 -11.67
N LEU A 15 -24.35 7.67 -12.18
CA LEU A 15 -22.93 7.44 -12.06
C LEU A 15 -22.67 7.38 -10.55
N SER A 16 -22.78 6.18 -9.97
CA SER A 16 -22.07 5.88 -8.75
C SER A 16 -20.60 6.06 -9.10
N ALA A 17 -20.07 7.26 -8.82
CA ALA A 17 -18.64 7.40 -8.64
C ALA A 17 -18.26 6.28 -7.68
N ALA A 18 -17.45 5.32 -8.15
CA ALA A 18 -16.84 4.37 -7.25
C ALA A 18 -16.09 5.22 -6.22
N SER A 19 -16.63 5.31 -5.01
CA SER A 19 -15.99 6.07 -3.94
C SER A 19 -14.65 5.40 -3.70
N ALA A 20 -13.56 6.11 -3.97
CA ALA A 20 -12.24 5.64 -3.61
C ALA A 20 -12.22 5.35 -2.11
N GLU A 21 -11.69 4.18 -1.73
CA GLU A 21 -11.56 3.77 -0.33
C GLU A 21 -10.77 4.85 0.42
N ARG A 22 -11.39 5.49 1.41
CA ARG A 22 -10.75 6.56 2.17
C ARG A 22 -9.95 6.00 3.32
N ARG A 23 -8.67 6.33 3.37
CA ARG A 23 -7.72 5.79 4.35
C ARG A 23 -7.11 6.93 5.14
N VAL A 24 -7.16 6.86 6.47
CA VAL A 24 -6.63 7.91 7.36
C VAL A 24 -5.75 7.28 8.42
N ALA A 25 -4.55 7.84 8.64
CA ALA A 25 -3.60 7.34 9.61
C ALA A 25 -3.24 8.39 10.66
N LEU A 26 -3.06 7.95 11.90
CA LEU A 26 -2.36 8.66 12.95
C LEU A 26 -0.99 8.00 13.17
N VAL A 27 0.09 8.77 13.09
CA VAL A 27 1.46 8.27 13.25
C VAL A 27 2.20 9.11 14.28
N LEU A 28 2.56 8.52 15.40
CA LEU A 28 3.23 9.22 16.51
C LEU A 28 4.57 8.55 16.84
N GLY A 29 5.61 9.36 17.02
CA GLY A 29 6.95 8.87 17.40
C GLY A 29 7.59 9.75 18.46
N ASN A 30 7.94 9.20 19.62
CA ASN A 30 8.55 9.95 20.71
C ASN A 30 9.88 9.32 21.12
N SER A 31 10.94 10.13 21.08
CA SER A 31 12.34 9.78 21.30
C SER A 31 12.99 10.62 22.40
N GLN A 32 12.76 11.94 22.42
CA GLN A 32 13.48 12.91 23.27
C GLN A 32 12.76 13.20 24.58
N TYR A 33 12.67 12.19 25.45
CA TYR A 33 12.01 12.30 26.75
C TYR A 33 12.78 13.20 27.74
N GLN A 34 12.05 14.06 28.45
CA GLN A 34 12.60 14.99 29.44
C GLN A 34 12.85 14.32 30.80
N HIS A 35 12.01 13.35 31.16
CA HIS A 35 12.01 12.68 32.47
C HIS A 35 12.16 11.16 32.38
N ALA A 36 12.51 10.64 31.20
CA ALA A 36 12.82 9.23 30.95
C ALA A 36 14.01 9.13 29.99
N PRO A 37 14.66 7.96 29.88
CA PRO A 37 15.71 7.77 28.89
C PRO A 37 15.19 8.00 27.48
N ALA A 38 16.00 8.69 26.68
CA ALA A 38 15.71 8.88 25.27
C ALA A 38 15.77 7.54 24.52
N LEU A 39 14.92 7.41 23.51
CA LEU A 39 14.88 6.26 22.60
C LEU A 39 15.41 6.67 21.24
N PRO A 40 16.38 5.95 20.65
CA PRO A 40 17.07 6.41 19.44
C PRO A 40 16.23 6.34 18.15
N ASN A 41 15.30 5.38 18.06
CA ASN A 41 14.62 5.04 16.80
C ASN A 41 13.17 5.54 16.64
N PRO A 42 12.34 5.76 17.68
CA PRO A 42 10.91 6.03 17.50
C PRO A 42 10.53 7.16 16.54
N VAL A 43 11.21 8.31 16.59
CA VAL A 43 10.96 9.40 15.63
C VAL A 43 11.27 8.98 14.20
N ARG A 44 12.38 8.26 13.99
CA ARG A 44 12.78 7.78 12.66
C ARG A 44 11.81 6.71 12.14
N ASP A 45 11.41 5.78 13.00
CA ASP A 45 10.44 4.73 12.69
C ASP A 45 9.09 5.33 12.29
N ALA A 46 8.61 6.32 13.05
CA ALA A 46 7.37 7.01 12.78
C ALA A 46 7.44 7.87 11.50
N GLN A 47 8.58 8.50 11.20
CA GLN A 47 8.77 9.24 9.94
C GLN A 47 8.69 8.30 8.73
N ALA A 48 9.45 7.20 8.74
CA ALA A 48 9.43 6.21 7.67
C ALA A 48 8.04 5.58 7.50
N MET A 49 7.34 5.30 8.61
CA MET A 49 5.98 4.79 8.56
C MET A 49 5.00 5.82 7.97
N ALA A 50 5.12 7.09 8.33
CA ALA A 50 4.29 8.16 7.76
C ALA A 50 4.48 8.30 6.25
N GLU A 51 5.72 8.16 5.76
CA GLU A 51 6.01 8.15 4.32
C GLU A 51 5.43 6.92 3.64
N ARG A 52 5.68 5.73 4.20
CA ARG A 52 5.15 4.48 3.66
C ARG A 52 3.62 4.47 3.55
N LEU A 53 2.93 5.05 4.53
CA LEU A 53 1.48 5.12 4.52
C LEU A 53 0.95 6.12 3.48
N LYS A 54 1.66 7.21 3.22
CA LYS A 54 1.32 8.12 2.10
C LYS A 54 1.43 7.41 0.76
N ASP A 55 2.46 6.58 0.56
CA ASP A 55 2.62 5.76 -0.65
C ASP A 55 1.49 4.71 -0.81
N LEU A 56 0.75 4.43 0.27
CA LEU A 56 -0.41 3.55 0.30
C LEU A 56 -1.73 4.33 0.35
N ASP A 57 -1.70 5.58 -0.11
CA ASP A 57 -2.85 6.49 -0.24
C ASP A 57 -3.56 6.83 1.08
N PHE A 58 -2.86 6.79 2.22
CA PHE A 58 -3.39 7.31 3.48
C PHE A 58 -3.26 8.83 3.59
N GLU A 59 -4.32 9.48 4.07
CA GLU A 59 -4.23 10.81 4.67
C GLU A 59 -3.57 10.68 6.05
N VAL A 60 -2.31 11.14 6.17
CA VAL A 60 -1.52 10.95 7.39
C VAL A 60 -1.52 12.20 8.27
N VAL A 61 -2.03 12.06 9.50
CA VAL A 61 -1.78 12.97 10.62
C VAL A 61 -0.60 12.42 11.40
N SER A 62 0.48 13.19 11.52
CA SER A 62 1.68 12.73 12.23
C SER A 62 2.23 13.78 13.19
N GLY A 63 2.98 13.33 14.19
CA GLY A 63 3.74 14.21 15.06
C GLY A 63 4.84 13.47 15.82
N PHE A 64 5.91 14.19 16.11
CA PHE A 64 7.17 13.64 16.61
C PHE A 64 7.65 14.42 17.83
N ASP A 65 8.16 13.71 18.84
CA ASP A 65 8.59 14.30 20.12
C ASP A 65 7.56 15.25 20.73
N LEU A 66 6.30 14.80 20.75
CA LEU A 66 5.18 15.64 21.14
C LEU A 66 5.04 15.72 22.66
N THR A 67 4.80 16.93 23.15
CA THR A 67 4.31 17.16 24.52
C THR A 67 2.89 16.61 24.69
N LYS A 68 2.40 16.52 25.93
CA LYS A 68 1.04 16.06 26.23
C LYS A 68 -0.01 16.88 25.48
N LEU A 69 0.10 18.21 25.52
CA LEU A 69 -0.82 19.11 24.83
C LEU A 69 -0.76 18.96 23.31
N GLN A 70 0.44 18.82 22.75
CA GLN A 70 0.63 18.61 21.32
C GLN A 70 0.08 17.25 20.88
N THR A 71 0.28 16.20 21.68
CA THR A 71 -0.28 14.86 21.43
C THR A 71 -1.80 14.90 21.39
N GLN A 72 -2.44 15.54 22.38
CA GLN A 72 -3.90 15.70 22.42
C GLN A 72 -4.43 16.51 21.22
N THR A 73 -3.72 17.59 20.85
CA THR A 73 -4.07 18.42 19.68
C THR A 73 -4.00 17.60 18.38
N THR A 74 -2.96 16.77 18.24
CA THR A 74 -2.75 15.91 17.07
C THR A 74 -3.82 14.82 16.99
N ILE A 75 -4.18 14.20 18.12
CA ILE A 75 -5.30 13.23 18.18
C ILE A 75 -6.63 13.93 17.84
N ALA A 76 -6.85 15.16 18.31
CA ALA A 76 -8.05 15.92 17.98
C ALA A 76 -8.14 16.27 16.48
N GLN A 77 -7.01 16.52 15.82
CA GLN A 77 -6.94 16.67 14.36
C GLN A 77 -7.29 15.36 13.65
N PHE A 78 -6.67 14.25 14.06
CA PHE A 78 -6.98 12.93 13.54
C PHE A 78 -8.46 12.57 13.70
N ALA A 79 -9.05 12.81 14.87
CA ALA A 79 -10.47 12.55 15.16
C ALA A 79 -11.43 13.34 14.25
N LYS A 80 -11.00 14.46 13.66
CA LYS A 80 -11.77 15.19 12.65
C LYS A 80 -11.62 14.56 11.26
N GLN A 81 -10.41 14.13 10.90
CA GLN A 81 -10.10 13.59 9.57
C GLN A 81 -10.62 12.16 9.38
N VAL A 82 -10.58 11.33 10.42
CA VAL A 82 -10.94 9.90 10.37
C VAL A 82 -12.44 9.64 10.20
N ARG A 83 -13.29 10.68 10.29
CA ARG A 83 -14.75 10.54 10.11
C ARG A 83 -15.08 10.12 8.68
N GLY A 84 -15.90 9.09 8.55
CA GLY A 84 -16.21 8.45 7.27
C GLY A 84 -15.03 7.79 6.57
N ALA A 85 -13.92 7.48 7.26
CA ALA A 85 -12.83 6.69 6.68
C ALA A 85 -13.19 5.20 6.65
N ASP A 86 -12.86 4.52 5.55
CA ASP A 86 -13.04 3.07 5.42
C ASP A 86 -11.98 2.31 6.24
N ILE A 87 -10.73 2.79 6.18
CA ILE A 87 -9.61 2.27 6.97
C ILE A 87 -9.03 3.37 7.83
N ALA A 88 -9.00 3.13 9.14
CA ALA A 88 -8.24 3.92 10.09
C ALA A 88 -7.01 3.15 10.57
N LEU A 89 -5.85 3.81 10.55
CA LEU A 89 -4.60 3.23 11.04
C LEU A 89 -4.01 4.08 12.17
N PHE A 90 -3.51 3.42 13.21
CA PHE A 90 -2.73 4.06 14.26
C PHE A 90 -1.37 3.37 14.39
N PHE A 91 -0.29 4.12 14.21
CA PHE A 91 1.07 3.70 14.52
C PHE A 91 1.64 4.55 15.66
N TYR A 92 2.23 3.90 16.65
CA TYR A 92 2.97 4.56 17.72
C TYR A 92 4.32 3.89 17.93
N ALA A 93 5.37 4.70 18.04
CA ALA A 93 6.67 4.29 18.56
C ALA A 93 7.08 5.19 19.73
N GLY A 94 7.60 4.59 20.81
CA GLY A 94 8.05 5.32 22.00
C GLY A 94 7.86 4.54 23.31
N HIS A 95 7.96 5.24 24.44
CA HIS A 95 7.65 4.66 25.75
C HIS A 95 6.15 4.45 25.95
N GLY A 96 5.78 3.22 26.30
CA GLY A 96 4.45 2.88 26.78
C GLY A 96 4.50 2.25 28.17
N LEU A 97 3.39 2.28 28.89
CA LEU A 97 3.24 1.57 30.16
C LEU A 97 1.83 1.03 30.34
N GLN A 98 1.71 0.04 31.23
CA GLN A 98 0.43 -0.50 31.66
C GLN A 98 0.26 -0.26 33.16
N VAL A 99 -0.91 0.23 33.55
CA VAL A 99 -1.36 0.22 34.95
C VAL A 99 -2.75 -0.41 35.01
N SER A 100 -2.92 -1.40 35.88
CA SER A 100 -4.22 -2.03 36.14
C SER A 100 -4.96 -2.56 34.89
N GLY A 101 -4.21 -2.98 33.87
CA GLY A 101 -4.79 -3.46 32.60
C GLY A 101 -4.97 -2.40 31.53
N SER A 102 -4.79 -1.12 31.85
CA SER A 102 -4.91 0.00 30.91
C SER A 102 -3.57 0.40 30.33
N ASN A 103 -3.57 0.65 29.02
CA ASN A 103 -2.39 1.03 28.25
C ASN A 103 -2.28 2.54 28.11
N TYR A 104 -1.08 3.07 28.32
CA TYR A 104 -0.78 4.49 28.21
C TYR A 104 0.43 4.72 27.31
N LEU A 105 0.32 5.73 26.45
CA LEU A 105 1.39 6.30 25.65
C LEU A 105 2.03 7.44 26.45
N LEU A 106 3.35 7.58 26.40
CA LEU A 106 4.03 8.69 27.06
C LEU A 106 4.42 9.78 26.06
N PRO A 107 3.88 11.00 26.23
CA PRO A 107 4.45 12.24 25.69
C PRO A 107 5.88 12.48 26.19
N VAL A 108 6.66 13.31 25.48
CA VAL A 108 8.07 13.54 25.83
C VAL A 108 8.27 14.33 27.13
N ASP A 109 7.28 15.11 27.54
CA ASP A 109 7.26 15.90 28.77
C ASP A 109 6.64 15.18 29.97
N ALA A 110 6.20 13.92 29.81
CA ALA A 110 5.52 13.19 30.88
C ALA A 110 6.42 13.02 32.12
N ALA A 111 5.97 13.59 33.24
CA ALA A 111 6.64 13.51 34.54
C ALA A 111 5.81 12.68 35.52
N LEU A 112 6.08 11.36 35.61
CA LEU A 112 5.29 10.47 36.46
C LEU A 112 5.89 10.37 37.86
N GLU A 113 5.21 10.94 38.85
CA GLU A 113 5.56 10.84 40.27
C GLU A 113 4.77 9.72 40.97
N ASP A 114 3.48 9.62 40.63
CA ASP A 114 2.52 8.66 41.18
C ASP A 114 1.43 8.21 40.18
N GLU A 115 0.54 7.32 40.60
CA GLU A 115 -0.56 6.83 39.75
C GLU A 115 -1.47 7.96 39.26
N THR A 116 -1.72 8.96 40.10
CA THR A 116 -2.61 10.08 39.75
C THR A 116 -2.03 10.94 38.63
N SER A 117 -0.69 10.97 38.52
CA SER A 117 0.03 11.64 37.44
C SER A 117 -0.34 11.07 36.06
N LEU A 118 -0.74 9.81 35.96
CA LEU A 118 -1.08 9.17 34.68
C LEU A 118 -2.22 9.88 33.94
N ASP A 119 -3.23 10.35 34.67
CA ASP A 119 -4.40 11.02 34.08
C ASP A 119 -4.02 12.36 33.43
N PHE A 120 -3.02 13.04 33.98
CA PHE A 120 -2.57 14.35 33.53
C PHE A 120 -1.44 14.24 32.51
N GLU A 121 -0.49 13.34 32.72
CA GLU A 121 0.78 13.28 31.98
C GLU A 121 0.76 12.27 30.83
N ALA A 122 -0.02 11.18 30.91
CA ALA A 122 0.00 10.08 29.95
C ALA A 122 -1.27 10.01 29.09
N VAL A 123 -1.19 9.46 27.88
CA VAL A 123 -2.37 9.36 26.99
C VAL A 123 -2.87 7.92 26.96
N PRO A 124 -4.09 7.63 27.44
CA PRO A 124 -4.64 6.28 27.35
C PRO A 124 -4.75 5.83 25.89
N VAL A 125 -4.27 4.64 25.54
CA VAL A 125 -4.41 4.08 24.18
C VAL A 125 -5.88 3.97 23.80
N ASP A 126 -6.73 3.58 24.75
CA ASP A 126 -8.18 3.50 24.54
C ASP A 126 -8.80 4.84 24.11
N PHE A 127 -8.24 5.97 24.56
CA PHE A 127 -8.69 7.29 24.10
C PHE A 127 -8.50 7.46 22.59
N VAL A 128 -7.38 6.98 22.04
CA VAL A 128 -7.09 6.99 20.60
C VAL A 128 -8.01 6.02 19.86
N LEU A 129 -8.17 4.79 20.38
CA LEU A 129 -9.04 3.76 19.76
C LEU A 129 -10.50 4.22 19.65
N ARG A 130 -11.02 4.91 20.67
CA ARG A 130 -12.37 5.49 20.65
C ARG A 130 -12.55 6.56 19.56
N GLN A 131 -11.48 7.22 19.13
CA GLN A 131 -11.57 8.16 17.99
C GLN A 131 -11.70 7.42 16.66
N MET A 132 -11.14 6.21 16.56
CA MET A 132 -11.30 5.35 15.39
C MET A 132 -12.71 4.70 15.39
N SER A 133 -13.24 4.32 16.55
CA SER A 133 -14.40 3.41 16.67
C SER A 133 -15.78 3.95 16.26
N ARG A 134 -15.94 5.22 15.87
CA ARG A 134 -17.28 5.81 15.69
C ARG A 134 -17.93 5.55 14.33
N GLU A 135 -17.14 5.40 13.27
CA GLU A 135 -17.66 5.31 11.90
C GLU A 135 -16.80 4.46 10.95
N THR A 136 -15.65 3.93 11.40
CA THR A 136 -14.68 3.25 10.53
C THR A 136 -14.90 1.75 10.46
N SER A 137 -14.90 1.18 9.25
CA SER A 137 -15.10 -0.25 9.03
C SER A 137 -13.89 -1.09 9.43
N ILE A 138 -12.69 -0.63 9.11
CA ILE A 138 -11.43 -1.33 9.38
C ILE A 138 -10.51 -0.48 10.25
N ARG A 139 -9.94 -1.08 11.28
CA ARG A 139 -9.02 -0.42 12.22
C ARG A 139 -7.75 -1.23 12.37
N LEU A 140 -6.62 -0.62 12.04
CA LEU A 140 -5.30 -1.24 12.10
C LEU A 140 -4.45 -0.49 13.12
N ILE A 141 -4.01 -1.17 14.17
CA ILE A 141 -3.27 -0.56 15.28
C ILE A 141 -1.92 -1.27 15.43
N PHE A 142 -0.84 -0.50 15.36
CA PHE A 142 0.54 -0.99 15.44
C PHE A 142 1.27 -0.23 16.55
N LEU A 143 1.66 -0.95 17.59
CA LEU A 143 2.28 -0.37 18.78
C LEU A 143 3.71 -0.90 18.92
N ASP A 144 4.66 -0.06 18.54
CA ASP A 144 6.10 -0.25 18.70
C ASP A 144 6.61 0.43 19.97
N ALA A 145 6.00 0.05 21.08
CA ALA A 145 6.33 0.63 22.37
C ALA A 145 7.32 -0.26 23.14
N CYS A 146 8.47 0.33 23.47
CA CYS A 146 9.46 -0.28 24.35
C CYS A 146 8.92 -0.35 25.78
N ARG A 147 9.27 -1.43 26.48
CA ARG A 147 8.75 -1.75 27.82
C ARG A 147 9.73 -1.48 28.95
N ASP A 148 11.02 -1.33 28.66
CA ASP A 148 12.02 -0.99 29.68
C ASP A 148 11.92 0.51 29.98
N ASN A 149 10.83 0.86 30.66
CA ASN A 149 10.44 2.23 30.96
C ASN A 149 10.74 2.50 32.44
N PRO A 150 11.80 3.26 32.75
CA PRO A 150 12.15 3.57 34.14
C PRO A 150 11.06 4.29 34.91
N LEU A 151 10.14 4.98 34.24
CA LEU A 151 8.99 5.61 34.90
C LEU A 151 8.02 4.56 35.48
N ALA A 152 7.91 3.37 34.88
CA ALA A 152 7.12 2.27 35.47
C ALA A 152 7.76 1.78 36.78
N GLU A 153 9.09 1.73 36.87
CA GLU A 153 9.78 1.40 38.10
C GLU A 153 9.69 2.52 39.15
N VAL A 154 9.74 3.78 38.74
CA VAL A 154 9.51 4.93 39.63
C VAL A 154 8.13 4.80 40.26
N LEU A 155 7.07 4.64 39.45
CA LEU A 155 5.69 4.46 39.93
C LEU A 155 5.55 3.27 40.90
N ALA A 156 6.20 2.14 40.60
CA ALA A 156 6.16 0.97 41.48
C ALA A 156 6.86 1.22 42.84
N ARG A 157 7.89 2.06 42.89
CA ARG A 157 8.69 2.34 44.09
C ARG A 157 8.16 3.52 44.92
N THR A 158 7.77 4.62 44.30
CA THR A 158 7.45 5.88 44.99
C THR A 158 5.99 5.97 45.40
N ALA A 159 5.08 5.36 44.63
CA ALA A 159 3.65 5.59 44.78
C ALA A 159 2.88 4.39 45.34
N GLY A 160 3.56 3.31 45.70
CA GLY A 160 2.91 2.10 46.25
C GLY A 160 1.92 1.45 45.30
N VAL A 161 2.02 1.75 44.00
CA VAL A 161 1.07 1.34 42.96
C VAL A 161 1.25 -0.15 42.70
N THR A 162 0.32 -0.95 43.21
CA THR A 162 0.26 -2.38 42.93
C THR A 162 -0.35 -2.59 41.53
N GLY A 163 0.48 -2.71 40.51
CA GLY A 163 0.00 -3.06 39.16
C GLY A 163 0.59 -2.25 38.00
N ALA A 164 1.46 -1.28 38.28
CA ALA A 164 2.27 -0.65 37.25
C ALA A 164 3.26 -1.68 36.68
N LYS A 165 3.19 -1.92 35.37
CA LYS A 165 4.05 -2.84 34.66
C LYS A 165 4.67 -2.17 33.45
N SER A 166 5.90 -2.58 33.18
CA SER A 166 6.62 -2.30 31.96
C SER A 166 5.82 -2.74 30.73
N GLY A 167 5.59 -1.75 29.83
CA GLY A 167 4.81 -1.73 28.58
C GLY A 167 3.39 -2.29 28.60
N LEU A 168 2.84 -2.64 27.44
CA LEU A 168 1.39 -2.72 27.18
C LEU A 168 0.62 -4.02 27.58
N ALA A 169 -0.54 -3.90 28.20
CA ALA A 169 -1.54 -4.95 28.25
C ALA A 169 -1.96 -5.40 26.84
N GLU A 170 -2.46 -6.63 26.76
CA GLU A 170 -3.30 -7.02 25.63
C GLU A 170 -4.53 -6.09 25.54
N ILE A 171 -4.93 -5.73 24.32
CA ILE A 171 -6.18 -5.01 24.06
C ILE A 171 -7.23 -6.03 23.60
N PRO A 172 -8.28 -6.31 24.40
CA PRO A 172 -9.35 -7.21 24.01
C PRO A 172 -10.12 -6.64 22.83
N ILE A 173 -10.39 -7.47 21.82
CA ILE A 173 -11.07 -7.01 20.61
C ILE A 173 -12.57 -6.73 20.85
N GLU A 174 -13.15 -7.24 21.93
CA GLU A 174 -14.50 -6.87 22.36
C GLU A 174 -14.62 -5.35 22.57
N ASN A 175 -13.57 -4.70 23.09
CA ASN A 175 -13.47 -3.24 23.23
C ASN A 175 -13.08 -2.55 21.91
N GLY A 176 -12.41 -3.30 21.03
CA GLY A 176 -11.98 -2.87 19.72
C GLY A 176 -13.02 -3.06 18.61
N GLY A 177 -14.17 -3.71 18.82
CA GLY A 177 -15.23 -3.98 17.82
C GLY A 177 -14.82 -4.90 16.65
N ALA A 178 -15.80 -5.31 15.83
CA ALA A 178 -15.55 -6.05 14.59
C ALA A 178 -14.70 -5.22 13.61
N GLY A 179 -13.84 -5.86 12.81
CA GLY A 179 -13.02 -5.15 11.82
C GLY A 179 -11.72 -4.55 12.39
N THR A 180 -11.15 -5.12 13.46
CA THR A 180 -9.97 -4.56 14.12
C THR A 180 -8.79 -5.52 14.10
N LEU A 181 -7.60 -5.00 13.82
CA LEU A 181 -6.31 -5.67 14.00
C LEU A 181 -5.46 -4.82 14.94
N VAL A 182 -4.99 -5.42 16.02
CA VAL A 182 -4.01 -4.83 16.94
C VAL A 182 -2.75 -5.66 16.90
N ALA A 183 -1.62 -5.04 16.59
CA ALA A 183 -0.31 -5.66 16.57
C ALA A 183 0.62 -4.92 17.53
N PHE A 184 1.20 -5.66 18.45
CA PHE A 184 2.26 -5.21 19.35
C PHE A 184 3.60 -5.71 18.83
N ALA A 185 4.65 -4.90 18.96
CA ALA A 185 6.01 -5.28 18.57
C ALA A 185 6.54 -6.55 19.27
N THR A 186 5.98 -6.90 20.42
CA THR A 186 6.39 -8.04 21.24
C THR A 186 5.20 -8.63 22.00
N SER A 187 5.41 -9.77 22.65
CA SER A 187 4.39 -10.47 23.43
C SER A 187 3.94 -9.66 24.67
N PRO A 188 2.71 -9.86 25.18
CA PRO A 188 2.26 -9.16 26.38
C PRO A 188 3.23 -9.36 27.54
N ASN A 189 3.57 -8.27 28.23
CA ASN A 189 4.54 -8.21 29.32
C ASN A 189 6.00 -8.59 28.94
N GLN A 190 6.36 -8.58 27.65
CA GLN A 190 7.74 -8.81 27.16
C GLN A 190 8.36 -7.54 26.58
N VAL A 191 9.69 -7.48 26.49
CA VAL A 191 10.42 -6.31 25.97
C VAL A 191 10.41 -6.29 24.43
N ALA A 192 10.25 -5.10 23.86
CA ALA A 192 10.54 -4.83 22.45
C ALA A 192 11.93 -4.18 22.39
N TYR A 193 12.76 -4.61 21.44
CA TYR A 193 14.12 -4.11 21.29
C TYR A 193 14.14 -2.96 20.28
N ASP A 194 14.92 -1.91 20.55
CA ASP A 194 15.18 -0.86 19.55
C ASP A 194 16.04 -1.37 18.39
N GLY A 195 16.71 -2.51 18.55
CA GLY A 195 17.64 -3.06 17.56
C GLY A 195 18.97 -2.30 17.49
N SER A 196 19.79 -2.63 16.50
CA SER A 196 21.08 -1.96 16.23
C SER A 196 21.15 -1.34 14.84
N GLY A 197 20.06 -1.46 14.08
CA GLY A 197 19.93 -0.93 12.72
C GLY A 197 19.37 0.49 12.70
N GLU A 198 19.00 0.92 11.50
CA GLU A 198 18.36 2.22 11.29
C GLU A 198 16.99 2.32 11.96
N HIS A 199 16.23 1.23 12.00
CA HIS A 199 14.89 1.17 12.57
C HIS A 199 14.79 0.07 13.63
N SER A 200 13.75 0.12 14.47
CA SER A 200 13.43 -1.03 15.32
C SER A 200 13.19 -2.30 14.48
N PRO A 201 13.39 -3.52 15.03
CA PRO A 201 13.07 -4.76 14.32
C PRO A 201 11.61 -4.82 13.85
N PHE A 202 10.67 -4.28 14.64
CA PHE A 202 9.26 -4.31 14.29
C PHE A 202 8.92 -3.28 13.21
N ALA A 203 9.39 -2.04 13.34
CA ALA A 203 9.24 -1.01 12.33
C ALA A 203 9.89 -1.43 11.00
N SER A 204 11.12 -1.97 11.04
CA SER A 204 11.82 -2.50 9.86
C SER A 204 10.98 -3.54 9.11
N ALA A 205 10.43 -4.50 9.85
CA ALA A 205 9.64 -5.58 9.27
C ALA A 205 8.28 -5.09 8.76
N LEU A 206 7.63 -4.14 9.46
CA LEU A 206 6.40 -3.50 8.97
C LEU A 206 6.66 -2.74 7.67
N LEU A 207 7.73 -1.94 7.59
CA LEU A 207 8.07 -1.19 6.37
C LEU A 207 8.32 -2.11 5.18
N ALA A 208 8.93 -3.29 5.41
CA ALA A 208 9.20 -4.27 4.36
C ALA A 208 7.94 -4.94 3.81
N HIS A 209 6.96 -5.23 4.67
CA HIS A 209 5.80 -6.08 4.32
C HIS A 209 4.47 -5.33 4.19
N MET A 210 4.35 -4.16 4.79
CA MET A 210 3.12 -3.37 4.72
C MET A 210 2.92 -2.83 3.31
N GLY A 211 1.77 -3.16 2.70
CA GLY A 211 1.46 -2.72 1.34
C GLY A 211 2.20 -3.49 0.25
N GLU A 212 2.67 -4.71 0.54
CA GLU A 212 3.01 -5.65 -0.52
C GLU A 212 1.82 -5.88 -1.45
N THR A 213 2.08 -5.87 -2.75
CA THR A 213 1.04 -5.96 -3.78
C THR A 213 0.24 -7.25 -3.66
N ASN A 214 -1.09 -7.12 -3.55
CA ASN A 214 -2.03 -8.24 -3.46
C ASN A 214 -1.77 -9.19 -2.27
N VAL A 215 -1.09 -8.70 -1.22
CA VAL A 215 -0.89 -9.43 0.03
C VAL A 215 -1.83 -8.87 1.08
N SER A 216 -2.57 -9.77 1.75
CA SER A 216 -3.45 -9.39 2.85
C SER A 216 -2.65 -8.93 4.07
N ILE A 217 -3.22 -8.02 4.86
CA ILE A 217 -2.55 -7.50 6.05
C ILE A 217 -2.24 -8.61 7.06
N THR A 218 -3.07 -9.65 7.14
CA THR A 218 -2.84 -10.80 8.03
C THR A 218 -1.62 -11.61 7.58
N GLU A 219 -1.46 -11.84 6.28
CA GLU A 219 -0.27 -12.50 5.71
C GLU A 219 0.98 -11.63 5.86
N ALA A 220 0.88 -10.32 5.63
CA ALA A 220 1.97 -9.39 5.89
C ALA A 220 2.42 -9.48 7.36
N MET A 221 1.48 -9.56 8.31
CA MET A 221 1.80 -9.69 9.73
C MET A 221 2.45 -11.03 10.11
N ASN A 222 2.16 -12.12 9.40
CA ASN A 222 2.89 -13.39 9.56
C ASN A 222 4.37 -13.21 9.20
N ARG A 223 4.65 -12.50 8.11
CA ARG A 223 6.02 -12.22 7.64
C ARG A 223 6.73 -11.27 8.60
N VAL A 224 6.05 -10.22 9.06
CA VAL A 224 6.55 -9.32 10.11
C VAL A 224 6.97 -10.11 11.35
N THR A 225 6.14 -11.06 11.80
CA THR A 225 6.44 -11.92 12.95
C THR A 225 7.68 -12.78 12.70
N ALA A 226 7.80 -13.36 11.51
CA ALA A 226 8.94 -14.19 11.13
C ALA A 226 10.25 -13.37 11.11
N ASP A 227 10.22 -12.18 10.53
CA ASP A 227 11.39 -11.30 10.40
C ASP A 227 11.84 -10.75 11.74
N VAL A 228 10.91 -10.32 12.61
CA VAL A 228 11.24 -9.88 13.98
C VAL A 228 11.84 -11.03 14.79
N PHE A 229 11.23 -12.22 14.72
CA PHE A 229 11.73 -13.39 15.45
C PHE A 229 13.15 -13.75 14.98
N LYS A 230 13.41 -13.72 13.68
CA LYS A 230 14.72 -13.98 13.10
C LYS A 230 15.75 -12.90 13.48
N ALA A 231 15.41 -11.62 13.30
CA ALA A 231 16.30 -10.49 13.56
C ALA A 231 16.70 -10.38 15.04
N THR A 232 15.84 -10.84 15.94
CA THR A 232 16.10 -10.83 17.40
C THR A 232 16.60 -12.16 17.95
N ALA A 233 16.96 -13.12 17.08
CA ALA A 233 17.40 -14.46 17.47
C ALA A 233 16.41 -15.17 18.43
N GLY A 234 15.11 -14.97 18.18
CA GLY A 234 14.00 -15.54 18.93
C GLY A 234 13.63 -14.81 20.22
N LYS A 235 14.28 -13.68 20.54
CA LYS A 235 14.04 -12.94 21.79
C LYS A 235 12.79 -12.06 21.75
N GLN A 236 12.32 -11.67 20.57
CA GLN A 236 11.13 -10.85 20.38
C GLN A 236 10.17 -11.56 19.45
N ARG A 237 8.89 -11.56 19.83
CA ARG A 237 7.82 -12.12 19.00
C ARG A 237 6.61 -11.18 19.03
N PRO A 238 6.27 -10.53 17.90
CA PRO A 238 5.08 -9.71 17.81
C PRO A 238 3.82 -10.45 18.25
N TRP A 239 2.89 -9.72 18.86
CA TRP A 239 1.59 -10.25 19.30
C TRP A 239 0.48 -9.59 18.54
N ILE A 240 -0.43 -10.39 17.98
CA ILE A 240 -1.43 -9.91 17.03
C ILE A 240 -2.81 -10.42 17.46
N ASN A 241 -3.73 -9.48 17.64
CA ASN A 241 -5.15 -9.72 17.91
C ASN A 241 -5.96 -9.28 16.68
N VAL A 242 -6.77 -10.17 16.10
CA VAL A 242 -7.49 -9.90 14.84
C VAL A 242 -8.98 -10.26 14.96
N SER A 243 -9.86 -9.32 14.60
CA SER A 243 -11.31 -9.50 14.40
C SER A 243 -11.78 -9.01 13.03
N LEU A 244 -10.85 -8.89 12.07
CA LEU A 244 -11.15 -8.55 10.69
C LEU A 244 -12.18 -9.55 10.13
N THR A 245 -13.29 -9.03 9.62
CA THR A 245 -14.37 -9.84 9.02
C THR A 245 -14.22 -9.99 7.51
N THR A 246 -13.31 -9.22 6.91
CA THR A 246 -12.98 -9.23 5.49
C THR A 246 -11.46 -9.23 5.32
N GLU A 247 -11.01 -9.70 4.16
CA GLU A 247 -9.61 -9.58 3.79
C GLU A 247 -9.29 -8.11 3.48
N VAL A 248 -8.24 -7.58 4.12
CA VAL A 248 -7.77 -6.20 3.91
C VAL A 248 -6.44 -6.26 3.17
N VAL A 249 -6.37 -5.64 2.00
CA VAL A 249 -5.17 -5.54 1.15
C VAL A 249 -4.88 -4.07 0.93
N LEU A 250 -3.78 -3.56 1.52
CA LEU A 250 -3.46 -2.14 1.44
C LEU A 250 -2.95 -1.72 0.06
N HIS A 251 -2.33 -2.63 -0.70
CA HIS A 251 -1.95 -2.36 -2.09
C HIS A 251 -2.58 -3.38 -3.01
N LYS A 252 -3.86 -3.16 -3.31
CA LYS A 252 -4.62 -4.03 -4.20
C LYS A 252 -4.44 -3.55 -5.63
N ILE A 253 -3.82 -4.40 -6.45
CA ILE A 253 -3.83 -4.26 -7.90
C ILE A 253 -4.83 -5.26 -8.42
N ASP A 254 -5.99 -4.77 -8.86
CA ASP A 254 -6.94 -5.60 -9.58
C ASP A 254 -6.34 -5.95 -10.95
N LEU A 255 -5.86 -7.19 -11.05
CA LEU A 255 -5.24 -7.73 -12.26
C LEU A 255 -6.25 -7.89 -13.41
N ASN A 256 -7.54 -7.75 -13.12
CA ASN A 256 -8.65 -7.82 -14.08
C ASN A 256 -9.37 -6.47 -14.25
N ALA A 257 -9.00 -5.42 -13.50
CA ALA A 257 -9.58 -4.10 -13.68
C ALA A 257 -9.09 -3.51 -15.01
N PRO A 258 -9.99 -2.98 -15.82
CA PRO A 258 -9.60 -2.18 -16.97
C PRO A 258 -8.94 -0.87 -16.50
N LEU A 259 -7.76 -0.59 -17.03
CA LEU A 259 -7.04 0.65 -16.75
C LEU A 259 -7.63 1.78 -17.63
N ILE A 260 -8.37 2.71 -17.01
CA ILE A 260 -8.69 4.02 -17.61
C ILE A 260 -7.37 4.78 -17.73
N VAL A 261 -6.82 4.82 -18.94
CA VAL A 261 -5.68 5.69 -19.26
C VAL A 261 -6.24 7.11 -19.40
N GLY A 262 -5.85 8.01 -18.49
CA GLY A 262 -6.08 9.44 -18.65
C GLY A 262 -5.61 9.90 -20.02
N GLU A 263 -6.41 10.76 -20.66
CA GLU A 263 -6.17 11.24 -22.03
C GLU A 263 -4.70 11.61 -22.24
N ALA A 264 -4.07 10.92 -23.20
CA ALA A 264 -2.79 11.33 -23.75
C ALA A 264 -2.97 12.76 -24.26
N THR A 265 -2.40 13.74 -23.56
CA THR A 265 -2.32 15.09 -24.08
C THR A 265 -1.50 15.03 -25.36
N ALA A 266 -2.12 15.46 -26.46
CA ALA A 266 -1.49 15.50 -27.78
C ALA A 266 -0.20 16.34 -27.74
N PRO A 267 0.80 16.02 -28.58
CA PRO A 267 2.03 16.80 -28.63
C PRO A 267 1.72 18.24 -29.07
N GLN A 268 2.08 19.23 -28.25
CA GLN A 268 2.01 20.63 -28.67
C GLN A 268 3.20 20.97 -29.58
N PRO A 269 2.97 21.81 -30.62
CA PRO A 269 4.03 22.26 -31.52
C PRO A 269 4.98 23.24 -30.82
N GLU A 270 6.27 23.07 -31.07
CA GLU A 270 7.34 23.92 -30.54
C GLU A 270 7.16 25.38 -30.97
N GLY A 271 7.23 26.29 -30.00
CA GLY A 271 7.24 27.74 -30.26
C GLY A 271 7.63 28.57 -29.04
N GLY A 272 8.85 29.10 -29.07
CA GLY A 272 9.17 30.46 -28.62
C GLY A 272 9.25 30.76 -27.12
N SER A 273 10.48 30.77 -26.61
CA SER A 273 11.02 31.59 -25.51
C SER A 273 10.07 32.49 -24.70
N ASP A 274 9.95 32.23 -23.39
CA ASP A 274 10.33 33.22 -22.38
C ASP A 274 10.48 32.58 -20.98
N VAL A 275 11.57 32.96 -20.31
CA VAL A 275 11.98 32.45 -19.00
C VAL A 275 11.34 33.29 -17.90
N ARG A 276 10.61 32.65 -16.97
CA ARG A 276 10.83 32.74 -15.49
C ARG A 276 9.75 32.01 -14.66
N ASN A 277 10.26 31.14 -13.79
CA ASN A 277 9.75 30.63 -12.50
C ASN A 277 8.51 29.72 -12.47
N ALA A 278 8.75 28.41 -12.32
CA ALA A 278 7.85 27.42 -11.73
C ALA A 278 8.73 26.21 -11.28
N THR A 279 8.88 25.90 -9.99
CA THR A 279 8.10 24.95 -9.16
C THR A 279 8.38 23.46 -9.38
N ALA A 280 8.55 22.76 -8.26
CA ALA A 280 8.23 21.36 -7.98
C ALA A 280 8.89 20.25 -8.82
N ASN A 281 9.85 19.55 -8.19
CA ASN A 281 10.21 18.19 -8.60
C ASN A 281 9.05 17.23 -8.28
N PRO A 282 8.65 16.33 -9.18
CA PRO A 282 7.69 15.27 -8.88
C PRO A 282 8.33 14.18 -8.00
N PRO A 283 7.56 13.45 -7.17
CA PRO A 283 8.09 12.37 -6.35
C PRO A 283 8.20 11.08 -7.19
N GLY A 284 9.35 10.45 -7.12
CA GLY A 284 9.73 9.25 -7.85
C GLY A 284 11.16 9.40 -8.34
N SER A 285 12.13 8.90 -7.57
CA SER A 285 13.52 8.93 -8.01
C SER A 285 13.65 8.06 -9.28
N ALA A 286 14.53 8.45 -10.21
CA ALA A 286 14.77 7.66 -11.42
C ALA A 286 15.19 6.21 -11.10
N ASP A 287 15.74 5.98 -9.91
CA ASP A 287 16.17 4.68 -9.40
C ASP A 287 14.97 3.78 -9.03
N ASP A 288 13.90 4.34 -8.47
CA ASP A 288 12.68 3.59 -8.14
C ASP A 288 11.94 3.13 -9.41
N ALA A 289 11.90 3.99 -10.42
CA ALA A 289 11.33 3.66 -11.72
C ALA A 289 12.14 2.54 -12.42
N GLN A 290 13.47 2.57 -12.29
CA GLN A 290 14.36 1.57 -12.87
C GLN A 290 14.29 0.22 -12.14
N LEU A 291 14.15 0.24 -10.81
CA LEU A 291 13.97 -0.96 -9.99
C LEU A 291 12.61 -1.63 -10.27
N ALA A 292 11.53 -0.84 -10.33
CA ALA A 292 10.20 -1.32 -10.72
C ALA A 292 10.22 -1.95 -12.12
N LEU A 293 10.96 -1.34 -13.06
CA LEU A 293 11.15 -1.90 -14.40
C LEU A 293 11.90 -3.24 -14.37
N ASN A 294 12.94 -3.36 -13.55
CA ASN A 294 13.71 -4.61 -13.44
C ASN A 294 12.88 -5.74 -12.81
N VAL A 295 12.05 -5.45 -11.82
CA VAL A 295 11.10 -6.42 -11.23
C VAL A 295 10.05 -6.86 -12.25
N LEU A 296 9.54 -5.93 -13.06
CA LEU A 296 8.62 -6.26 -14.15
C LEU A 296 9.29 -7.14 -15.22
N ARG A 297 10.55 -6.85 -15.59
CA ARG A 297 11.32 -7.68 -16.53
C ARG A 297 11.47 -9.13 -16.06
N GLN A 298 11.68 -9.36 -14.76
CA GLN A 298 11.77 -10.71 -14.19
C GLN A 298 10.44 -11.49 -14.26
N LYS A 299 9.31 -10.80 -14.41
CA LYS A 299 7.97 -11.39 -14.57
C LYS A 299 7.58 -11.60 -16.04
N ILE A 300 8.39 -11.14 -17.00
CA ILE A 300 8.21 -11.48 -18.42
C ILE A 300 8.42 -12.99 -18.58
N PRO A 301 7.44 -13.74 -19.13
CA PRO A 301 7.63 -15.16 -19.41
C PRO A 301 8.90 -15.38 -20.23
N LYS A 302 9.83 -16.21 -19.73
CA LYS A 302 11.04 -16.56 -20.49
C LYS A 302 10.62 -17.26 -21.79
N LEU A 303 11.18 -16.80 -22.90
CA LEU A 303 11.06 -17.48 -24.18
C LEU A 303 11.72 -18.86 -24.10
N ALA A 304 11.19 -19.85 -24.83
CA ALA A 304 11.73 -21.20 -24.84
C ALA A 304 13.14 -21.24 -25.49
N SER A 305 13.44 -20.27 -26.36
CA SER A 305 14.75 -20.04 -26.97
C SER A 305 15.07 -18.54 -27.05
N ASP A 306 16.36 -18.22 -27.11
CA ASP A 306 16.88 -16.89 -27.42
C ASP A 306 17.07 -16.66 -28.92
N ASP A 307 16.64 -17.60 -29.76
CA ASP A 307 16.69 -17.48 -31.21
C ASP A 307 15.89 -16.26 -31.73
N PRO A 308 16.33 -15.65 -32.85
CA PRO A 308 15.59 -14.55 -33.47
C PRO A 308 14.18 -14.98 -33.86
N ILE A 309 13.20 -14.11 -33.58
CA ILE A 309 11.82 -14.28 -34.05
C ILE A 309 11.69 -13.63 -35.43
N PHE A 310 11.11 -14.36 -36.37
CA PHE A 310 10.80 -13.89 -37.72
C PHE A 310 9.29 -13.80 -37.93
N PHE A 311 8.86 -12.93 -38.85
CA PHE A 311 7.43 -12.67 -39.08
C PHE A 311 6.63 -13.92 -39.53
N ASP A 312 7.26 -14.77 -40.33
CA ASP A 312 6.65 -15.92 -41.03
C ASP A 312 7.08 -17.29 -40.46
N HIS A 313 7.95 -17.31 -39.45
CA HIS A 313 8.39 -18.56 -38.83
C HIS A 313 7.51 -18.94 -37.63
N PRO A 314 7.22 -20.23 -37.42
CA PRO A 314 6.52 -20.71 -36.24
C PRO A 314 7.22 -20.28 -34.95
N ILE A 315 6.40 -19.87 -34.00
CA ILE A 315 6.79 -19.38 -32.69
C ILE A 315 6.60 -20.59 -31.75
N ASP A 316 7.68 -21.18 -31.25
CA ASP A 316 7.67 -22.33 -30.29
C ASP A 316 7.53 -21.84 -28.83
N PHE A 317 6.30 -21.79 -28.31
CA PHE A 317 5.97 -21.21 -26.99
C PHE A 317 4.71 -21.85 -26.38
N GLY A 318 4.87 -22.40 -25.17
CA GLY A 318 3.86 -23.21 -24.44
C GLY A 318 2.54 -22.57 -23.96
N ASP A 319 1.93 -21.64 -24.71
CA ASP A 319 0.49 -21.42 -24.69
C ASP A 319 -0.12 -22.22 -25.88
N PRO A 320 -0.91 -23.29 -25.67
CA PRO A 320 -1.33 -24.22 -26.73
C PRO A 320 -2.05 -23.60 -27.94
N GLU A 321 -2.54 -22.38 -27.80
CA GLU A 321 -3.30 -21.65 -28.81
C GLU A 321 -2.41 -20.78 -29.74
N ILE A 322 -1.20 -20.43 -29.28
CA ILE A 322 -0.19 -19.62 -29.97
C ILE A 322 0.97 -20.51 -30.46
N ASP A 323 1.25 -21.57 -29.70
CA ASP A 323 2.33 -22.51 -29.96
C ASP A 323 2.28 -23.06 -31.39
N GLY A 324 3.43 -23.00 -32.08
CA GLY A 324 3.58 -23.48 -33.45
C GLY A 324 3.01 -22.58 -34.55
N LYS A 325 2.52 -21.36 -34.24
CA LYS A 325 2.02 -20.39 -35.24
C LYS A 325 2.99 -19.23 -35.43
N SER A 326 3.08 -18.70 -36.64
CA SER A 326 3.85 -17.48 -36.96
C SER A 326 3.10 -16.19 -36.60
N ILE A 327 3.79 -15.04 -36.58
CA ILE A 327 3.15 -13.72 -36.41
C ILE A 327 2.13 -13.51 -37.54
N ALA A 328 2.49 -13.88 -38.76
CA ALA A 328 1.65 -13.80 -39.95
C ALA A 328 0.34 -14.59 -39.84
N GLU A 329 0.34 -15.72 -39.13
CA GLU A 329 -0.87 -16.52 -38.86
C GLU A 329 -1.68 -15.95 -37.70
N LEU A 330 -1.01 -15.46 -36.66
CA LEU A 330 -1.66 -14.93 -35.46
C LEU A 330 -2.42 -13.64 -35.73
N ILE A 331 -1.91 -12.74 -36.59
CA ILE A 331 -2.64 -11.51 -36.96
C ILE A 331 -3.93 -11.78 -37.72
N LYS A 332 -4.08 -12.96 -38.30
CA LYS A 332 -5.30 -13.44 -38.96
C LYS A 332 -6.20 -14.23 -38.02
N SER A 333 -5.91 -14.27 -36.72
CA SER A 333 -6.73 -14.99 -35.75
C SER A 333 -7.78 -14.08 -35.12
N LYS A 334 -8.67 -14.67 -34.31
CA LYS A 334 -9.73 -13.96 -33.62
C LYS A 334 -9.21 -13.45 -32.26
N PRO A 335 -9.60 -12.25 -31.82
CA PRO A 335 -9.28 -11.75 -30.48
C PRO A 335 -9.89 -12.66 -29.39
N ARG A 336 -9.14 -12.97 -28.34
CA ARG A 336 -9.55 -13.79 -27.18
C ARG A 336 -10.49 -13.05 -26.23
N PHE A 337 -10.34 -11.74 -26.15
CA PHE A 337 -11.18 -10.82 -25.38
C PHE A 337 -11.23 -9.48 -26.09
N SER A 338 -12.14 -8.61 -25.66
CA SER A 338 -12.38 -7.33 -26.33
C SER A 338 -11.11 -6.47 -26.41
N PRO A 339 -10.75 -5.92 -27.59
CA PRO A 339 -9.60 -5.02 -27.73
C PRO A 339 -9.80 -3.66 -27.07
N VAL A 340 -11.06 -3.26 -26.85
CA VAL A 340 -11.45 -2.00 -26.21
C VAL A 340 -12.52 -2.31 -25.17
N GLU A 341 -12.35 -1.79 -23.96
CA GLU A 341 -13.32 -1.98 -22.89
C GLU A 341 -14.69 -1.38 -23.26
N GLY A 342 -15.78 -2.08 -22.96
CA GLY A 342 -17.13 -1.65 -23.31
C GLY A 342 -17.49 -1.74 -24.80
N LEU A 343 -16.57 -2.22 -25.65
CA LEU A 343 -16.89 -2.46 -27.06
C LEU A 343 -17.90 -3.59 -27.19
N ASP A 344 -19.03 -3.27 -27.84
CA ASP A 344 -20.10 -4.22 -28.07
C ASP A 344 -19.57 -5.48 -28.77
N LYS A 345 -19.97 -6.64 -28.26
CA LYS A 345 -19.51 -7.94 -28.78
C LYS A 345 -19.77 -8.11 -30.27
N SER A 346 -20.84 -7.54 -30.81
CA SER A 346 -21.15 -7.60 -32.25
C SER A 346 -20.05 -6.97 -33.14
N VAL A 347 -19.21 -6.09 -32.57
CA VAL A 347 -18.16 -5.38 -33.29
C VAL A 347 -16.87 -6.21 -33.39
N TRP A 348 -16.57 -7.07 -32.42
CA TRP A 348 -15.28 -7.78 -32.33
C TRP A 348 -15.41 -9.30 -32.22
N GLU A 349 -16.47 -9.81 -31.59
CA GLU A 349 -16.68 -11.24 -31.35
C GLU A 349 -16.92 -11.93 -32.70
N GLY A 350 -16.03 -12.87 -33.05
CA GLY A 350 -16.06 -13.58 -34.32
C GLY A 350 -15.37 -12.87 -35.51
N LYS A 351 -14.86 -11.64 -35.34
CA LYS A 351 -14.03 -10.94 -36.33
C LYS A 351 -12.56 -11.34 -36.21
N HIS A 352 -11.79 -11.10 -37.27
CA HIS A 352 -10.34 -11.36 -37.30
C HIS A 352 -9.57 -10.05 -37.09
N CYS A 353 -8.41 -10.11 -36.43
CA CYS A 353 -7.65 -8.92 -36.06
C CYS A 353 -7.18 -8.09 -37.27
N ASP A 354 -6.82 -8.74 -38.38
CA ASP A 354 -6.47 -8.10 -39.66
C ASP A 354 -7.62 -7.30 -40.27
N GLY A 355 -8.86 -7.74 -40.05
CA GLY A 355 -10.07 -7.02 -40.44
C GLY A 355 -10.33 -5.74 -39.63
N CYS A 356 -9.83 -5.65 -38.40
CA CYS A 356 -9.98 -4.46 -37.55
C CYS A 356 -8.83 -3.46 -37.70
N HIS A 357 -7.60 -3.94 -37.95
CA HIS A 357 -6.39 -3.10 -37.91
C HIS A 357 -5.69 -2.90 -39.26
N GLN A 358 -6.15 -3.55 -40.34
CA GLN A 358 -5.45 -3.55 -41.64
C GLN A 358 -3.95 -3.85 -41.49
N TRP A 359 -3.61 -4.79 -40.61
CA TRP A 359 -2.23 -5.12 -40.30
C TRP A 359 -1.55 -5.76 -41.50
N ASN A 360 -0.45 -5.16 -41.93
CA ASN A 360 0.57 -5.77 -42.79
C ASN A 360 1.91 -5.71 -42.04
N GLU A 361 2.90 -6.44 -42.54
CA GLU A 361 4.22 -6.56 -41.89
C GLU A 361 4.84 -5.19 -41.55
N ALA A 362 4.81 -4.23 -42.48
CA ALA A 362 5.35 -2.90 -42.26
C ALA A 362 4.63 -2.12 -41.14
N ARG A 363 3.29 -2.08 -41.16
CA ARG A 363 2.49 -1.40 -40.12
C ARG A 363 2.61 -2.07 -38.77
N LEU A 364 2.66 -3.41 -38.75
CA LEU A 364 2.82 -4.16 -37.52
C LEU A 364 4.22 -3.93 -36.93
N CYS A 365 5.25 -3.81 -37.77
CA CYS A 365 6.60 -3.45 -37.33
C CYS A 365 6.65 -2.06 -36.67
N GLU A 366 5.99 -1.05 -37.23
CA GLU A 366 5.88 0.28 -36.61
C GLU A 366 5.23 0.22 -35.23
N GLN A 367 4.13 -0.54 -35.12
CA GLN A 367 3.46 -0.77 -33.84
C GLN A 367 4.34 -1.56 -32.86
N ALA A 368 5.07 -2.57 -33.34
CA ALA A 368 5.94 -3.42 -32.54
C ALA A 368 7.18 -2.68 -32.03
N LYS A 369 7.70 -1.69 -32.77
CA LYS A 369 8.79 -0.81 -32.30
C LYS A 369 8.40 -0.01 -31.06
N ASN A 370 7.12 0.34 -30.88
CA ASN A 370 6.65 0.98 -29.64
C ASN A 370 6.72 0.02 -28.44
N PHE A 371 6.49 -1.27 -28.66
CA PHE A 371 6.66 -2.31 -27.63
C PHE A 371 8.14 -2.57 -27.33
N ALA A 372 9.01 -2.50 -28.34
CA ALA A 372 10.46 -2.66 -28.17
C ALA A 372 11.14 -1.46 -27.49
N ALA A 373 10.62 -0.24 -27.68
CA ALA A 373 11.18 0.98 -27.09
C ALA A 373 10.84 1.15 -25.60
N ASN A 374 9.76 0.51 -25.13
CA ASN A 374 9.25 0.63 -23.77
C ASN A 374 9.01 -0.76 -23.17
N ASP A 375 10.03 -1.38 -22.57
CA ASP A 375 9.95 -2.74 -21.96
C ASP A 375 8.76 -2.92 -21.00
N VAL A 376 8.29 -1.85 -20.38
CA VAL A 376 7.14 -1.86 -19.47
C VAL A 376 5.80 -1.98 -20.20
N SER A 377 5.71 -1.50 -21.44
CA SER A 377 4.45 -1.45 -22.22
C SER A 377 3.99 -2.82 -22.72
N VAL A 378 4.93 -3.76 -22.90
CA VAL A 378 4.68 -5.17 -23.26
C VAL A 378 3.84 -5.87 -22.19
N LEU A 379 4.02 -5.48 -20.92
CA LEU A 379 3.36 -6.08 -19.75
C LEU A 379 2.13 -5.31 -19.27
N ARG A 380 2.00 -4.02 -19.61
CA ARG A 380 0.96 -3.11 -19.06
C ARG A 380 -0.42 -3.24 -19.70
N LEU A 381 -0.50 -3.80 -20.91
CA LEU A 381 -1.76 -3.91 -21.65
C LEU A 381 -1.95 -5.36 -22.10
N GLN A 382 -3.04 -6.02 -21.71
CA GLN A 382 -3.36 -7.32 -22.30
C GLN A 382 -3.57 -7.15 -23.81
N HIS A 383 -2.96 -8.02 -24.62
CA HIS A 383 -3.25 -8.06 -26.05
C HIS A 383 -4.37 -9.07 -26.29
N PRO A 384 -5.33 -8.82 -27.19
CA PRO A 384 -6.36 -9.81 -27.52
C PRO A 384 -5.81 -11.17 -27.99
N LEU A 385 -4.54 -11.23 -28.39
CA LEU A 385 -3.82 -12.48 -28.71
C LEU A 385 -2.87 -12.95 -27.59
N GLY A 386 -2.98 -12.40 -26.39
CA GLY A 386 -2.18 -12.72 -25.21
C GLY A 386 -0.92 -11.87 -25.02
N THR A 387 -0.49 -11.72 -23.77
CA THR A 387 0.73 -10.98 -23.39
C THR A 387 1.98 -11.55 -24.04
N ARG A 388 2.06 -12.87 -24.27
CA ARG A 388 3.20 -13.52 -24.94
C ARG A 388 3.33 -13.15 -26.42
N PHE A 389 2.22 -12.89 -27.11
CA PHE A 389 2.25 -12.36 -28.48
C PHE A 389 2.91 -10.97 -28.54
N LYS A 390 2.67 -10.10 -27.54
CA LYS A 390 3.35 -8.80 -27.45
C LYS A 390 4.86 -8.94 -27.21
N VAL A 391 5.27 -9.92 -26.40
CA VAL A 391 6.69 -10.22 -26.20
C VAL A 391 7.33 -10.68 -27.51
N ALA A 392 6.64 -11.51 -28.30
CA ALA A 392 7.11 -11.93 -29.61
C ALA A 392 7.24 -10.75 -30.60
N LEU A 393 6.25 -9.84 -30.63
CA LEU A 393 6.32 -8.61 -31.43
C LEU A 393 7.50 -7.72 -31.01
N ALA A 394 7.72 -7.54 -29.71
CA ALA A 394 8.83 -6.73 -29.21
C ALA A 394 10.19 -7.32 -29.62
N LYS A 395 10.40 -8.64 -29.47
CA LYS A 395 11.63 -9.31 -29.91
C LYS A 395 11.80 -9.29 -31.43
N TRP A 396 10.74 -9.49 -32.20
CA TRP A 396 10.78 -9.36 -33.66
C TRP A 396 11.20 -7.94 -34.09
N ALA A 397 10.66 -6.90 -33.45
CA ALA A 397 11.06 -5.52 -33.70
C ALA A 397 12.50 -5.22 -33.27
N GLN A 398 12.99 -5.78 -32.15
CA GLN A 398 14.39 -5.71 -31.73
C GLN A 398 15.33 -6.37 -32.75
N GLY A 399 14.87 -7.44 -33.42
CA GLY A 399 15.56 -8.09 -34.55
C GLY A 399 15.54 -7.30 -35.86
N GLY A 400 14.94 -6.10 -35.86
CA GLY A 400 14.83 -5.23 -37.03
C GLY A 400 13.61 -5.51 -37.91
N CYS A 401 12.60 -6.21 -37.39
CA CYS A 401 11.40 -6.62 -38.12
C CYS A 401 11.73 -7.41 -39.41
N LYS A 402 12.59 -8.41 -39.27
CA LYS A 402 13.05 -9.24 -40.38
C LYS A 402 12.20 -10.48 -40.59
#